data_AF-A0A7C4HKN3-F1
#
_entry.id   AF-A0A7C4HKN3-F1
#
_cell.length_a   1.000
_cell.length_b   1.000
_cell.length_c   1.000
_cell.angle_alpha   90.00
_cell.angle_beta   90.00
_cell.angle_gamma   90.00
#
_symmetry.space_group_name_H-M   'P 1'
#
loop_
_entity.id
_entity.type
_entity.pdbx_description
1 polymer ?
#
loop_
_entity_poly.entity_id
_entity_poly.type
_entity_poly.pdbx_seq_one_letter_code
_entity_poly.pdbx_strand_id
1 'polypeptide(L)'
;MNDEFSNVKQVVPAVSKAEAKGFEPTIPVGVFLSIFGVVVIGAAFLEMSASDKWINAVSGLALVTVGVFCYAIGWFRKRRRTK
;
A
#
# COMPACT_ATOMS: atom_id res chain seq x y z
N MET A 1 -9.08 -30.27 -47.03
CA MET A 1 -9.15 -28.80 -47.20
C MET A 1 -9.97 -28.27 -46.03
N ASN A 2 -9.54 -28.21 -44.77
CA ASN A 2 -8.27 -27.92 -44.07
C ASN A 2 -7.79 -26.45 -44.04
N ASP A 3 -8.65 -25.49 -44.35
CA ASP A 3 -8.23 -24.07 -44.42
C ASP A 3 -9.07 -23.09 -43.57
N GLU A 4 -9.83 -23.53 -42.57
CA GLU A 4 -10.63 -22.60 -41.72
C GLU A 4 -10.17 -22.46 -40.27
N PHE A 5 -9.31 -23.34 -39.75
CA PHE A 5 -8.86 -23.26 -38.34
C PHE A 5 -7.59 -22.43 -38.11
N SER A 6 -7.03 -21.81 -39.16
CA SER A 6 -5.78 -21.04 -39.08
C SER A 6 -5.93 -19.63 -38.49
N ASN A 7 -7.16 -19.12 -38.28
CA ASN A 7 -7.37 -17.72 -37.90
C ASN A 7 -7.82 -17.48 -36.44
N VAL A 8 -7.89 -18.51 -35.61
CA VAL A 8 -8.25 -18.39 -34.19
C VAL A 8 -6.99 -18.25 -33.32
N LYS A 9 -6.08 -17.34 -33.66
CA LYS A 9 -4.85 -17.14 -32.87
C LYS A 9 -4.57 -15.73 -32.40
N GLN A 10 -5.46 -14.76 -32.61
CA GLN A 10 -5.03 -13.37 -32.41
C GLN A 10 -6.12 -12.39 -31.97
N VAL A 11 -6.93 -12.75 -30.98
CA VAL A 11 -7.71 -11.74 -30.23
C VAL A 11 -7.81 -12.12 -28.75
N VAL A 12 -6.67 -12.38 -28.09
CA VAL A 12 -6.62 -12.13 -26.64
C VAL A 12 -6.24 -10.65 -26.52
N PRO A 13 -7.13 -9.79 -26.03
CA PRO A 13 -6.93 -8.36 -26.10
C PRO A 13 -5.69 -7.98 -25.31
N ALA A 14 -4.94 -7.01 -25.81
CA ALA A 14 -3.78 -6.37 -25.20
C ALA A 14 -4.08 -5.64 -23.87
N VAL A 15 -5.16 -6.02 -23.17
CA VAL A 15 -5.57 -5.58 -21.84
C VAL A 15 -4.83 -6.44 -20.81
N SER A 16 -3.51 -6.27 -20.73
CA SER A 16 -2.71 -6.93 -19.68
C SER A 16 -1.33 -6.30 -19.53
N LYS A 17 -0.79 -5.66 -20.57
CA LYS A 17 0.58 -5.13 -20.50
C LYS A 17 0.71 -3.74 -19.86
N ALA A 18 -0.40 -3.04 -19.62
CA ALA A 18 -0.39 -1.79 -18.86
C ALA A 18 -0.28 -2.02 -17.33
N GLU A 19 -0.69 -3.19 -16.82
CA GLU A 19 -0.62 -3.56 -15.40
C GLU A 19 0.74 -4.10 -14.94
N ALA A 20 1.69 -4.29 -15.86
CA ALA A 20 3.03 -4.78 -15.53
C ALA A 20 4.01 -3.67 -15.09
N LYS A 21 3.56 -2.41 -14.93
CA LYS A 21 4.28 -1.45 -14.08
C LYS A 21 3.98 -1.81 -12.63
N GLY A 22 4.65 -2.84 -12.15
CA GLY A 22 4.39 -3.55 -10.90
C GLY A 22 3.92 -2.62 -9.78
N PHE A 23 2.65 -2.76 -9.42
CA PHE A 23 2.07 -2.10 -8.26
C PHE A 23 2.97 -2.35 -7.04
N GLU A 24 3.40 -1.27 -6.38
CA GLU A 24 4.25 -1.34 -5.19
C GLU A 24 3.33 -1.13 -3.96
N PRO A 25 2.67 -2.18 -3.44
CA PRO A 25 1.63 -2.06 -2.41
C PRO A 25 2.16 -1.43 -1.11
N THR A 26 3.48 -1.48 -0.89
CA THR A 26 4.12 -1.01 0.33
C THR A 26 3.97 0.50 0.53
N ILE A 27 3.88 1.28 -0.55
CA ILE A 27 3.66 2.73 -0.47
C ILE A 27 2.24 3.06 0.04
N PRO A 28 1.15 2.61 -0.62
CA PRO A 28 -0.20 2.90 -0.14
C PRO A 28 -0.48 2.27 1.23
N VAL A 29 0.06 1.08 1.53
CA VAL A 29 -0.01 0.49 2.88
C VAL A 29 0.68 1.38 3.91
N GLY A 30 1.88 1.88 3.60
CA GLY A 30 2.61 2.78 4.47
C GLY A 30 1.84 4.06 4.78
N VAL A 31 1.27 4.70 3.74
CA VAL A 31 0.43 5.90 3.89
C VAL A 31 -0.81 5.60 4.73
N PHE A 32 -1.51 4.51 4.47
CA PHE A 32 -2.69 4.11 5.23
C PHE A 32 -2.37 3.92 6.71
N LEU A 33 -1.33 3.16 7.04
CA LEU A 33 -0.91 2.92 8.43
C LEU A 33 -0.50 4.21 9.13
N SER A 34 0.19 5.12 8.44
CA SER A 34 0.55 6.43 8.99
C SER A 34 -0.68 7.29 9.29
N ILE A 35 -1.63 7.39 8.35
CA ILE A 35 -2.86 8.16 8.57
C ILE A 35 -3.67 7.54 9.72
N PHE A 36 -3.87 6.22 9.69
CA PHE A 36 -4.62 5.52 10.72
C PHE A 36 -3.96 5.65 12.10
N GLY A 37 -2.63 5.54 12.18
CA GLY A 37 -1.88 5.76 13.41
C GLY A 37 -2.07 7.18 13.98
N VAL A 38 -2.07 8.21 13.14
CA VAL A 38 -2.37 9.60 13.58
C VAL A 38 -3.79 9.73 14.13
N VAL A 39 -4.78 9.07 13.51
CA VAL A 39 -6.17 9.04 14.02
C VAL A 39 -6.23 8.39 15.41
N VAL A 40 -5.51 7.28 15.61
CA VAL A 40 -5.43 6.60 16.91
C VAL A 40 -4.74 7.47 17.97
N ILE A 41 -3.67 8.20 17.62
CA ILE A 41 -3.06 9.20 18.52
C ILE A 41 -4.09 10.29 18.88
N GLY A 42 -4.85 10.76 17.90
CA GLY A 42 -5.92 11.74 18.09
C GLY A 42 -6.96 11.30 19.12
N ALA A 43 -7.28 10.00 19.17
CA ALA A 43 -8.21 9.45 20.16
C ALA A 43 -7.72 9.63 21.61
N ALA A 44 -6.41 9.72 21.86
CA ALA A 44 -5.86 9.95 23.19
C ALA A 44 -6.22 11.33 23.80
N PHE A 45 -6.73 12.27 22.98
CA PHE A 45 -7.17 13.59 23.43
C PHE A 45 -8.65 13.65 23.83
N LEU A 46 -9.41 12.58 23.63
CA LEU A 46 -10.80 12.50 24.09
C LEU A 46 -10.87 12.28 25.61
N GLU A 47 -12.06 12.48 26.18
CA GLU A 47 -12.31 12.12 27.58
C GLU A 47 -12.31 10.59 27.72
N MET A 48 -11.22 10.07 28.28
CA MET A 48 -10.99 8.65 28.54
C MET A 48 -10.03 8.48 29.73
N SER A 49 -9.93 7.26 30.25
CA SER A 49 -9.06 6.96 31.38
C SER A 49 -7.59 7.22 31.03
N ALA A 50 -6.75 7.52 32.03
CA ALA A 50 -5.33 7.78 31.81
C ALA A 50 -4.61 6.59 31.15
N SER A 51 -5.02 5.36 31.48
CA SER A 51 -4.51 4.14 30.84
C SER A 51 -4.85 4.09 29.36
N ASP A 52 -6.10 4.40 28.97
CA ASP A 52 -6.53 4.35 27.58
C ASP A 52 -5.82 5.41 26.72
N LYS A 53 -5.54 6.59 27.30
CA LYS A 53 -4.75 7.64 26.64
C LYS A 53 -3.36 7.13 26.27
N TRP A 54 -2.67 6.49 27.22
CA TRP A 54 -1.34 5.93 26.98
C TRP A 54 -1.38 4.80 25.96
N ILE A 55 -2.37 3.91 26.04
CA ILE A 55 -2.54 2.81 25.07
C ILE A 55 -2.74 3.37 23.65
N ASN A 56 -3.62 4.36 23.48
CA ASN A 56 -3.88 4.98 22.19
C ASN A 56 -2.66 5.75 21.66
N ALA A 57 -1.96 6.50 22.51
CA ALA A 57 -0.75 7.22 22.11
C ALA A 57 0.36 6.26 21.65
N VAL A 58 0.63 5.19 22.41
CA VAL A 58 1.69 4.22 22.09
C VAL A 58 1.33 3.37 20.87
N SER A 59 0.10 2.87 20.79
CA SER A 59 -0.35 2.06 19.64
C SER A 59 -0.40 2.89 18.36
N GLY A 60 -0.90 4.12 18.42
CA GLY A 60 -0.91 5.04 17.30
C GLY A 60 0.51 5.42 16.84
N LEU A 61 1.43 5.67 17.77
CA LEU A 61 2.84 5.93 17.44
C LEU A 61 3.52 4.71 16.78
N ALA A 62 3.22 3.49 17.25
CA ALA A 62 3.72 2.27 16.63
C ALA A 62 3.20 2.13 15.18
N LEU A 63 1.92 2.38 14.95
CA LEU A 63 1.32 2.36 13.60
C LEU A 63 1.95 3.40 12.67
N VAL A 64 2.17 4.62 13.14
CA VAL A 64 2.86 5.67 12.37
C VAL A 64 4.27 5.23 12.01
N THR A 65 5.01 4.68 12.97
CA THR A 65 6.39 4.22 12.76
C THR A 65 6.45 3.12 11.70
N VAL A 66 5.57 2.11 11.79
CA VAL A 66 5.47 1.04 10.79
C VAL A 66 5.06 1.60 9.42
N GLY A 67 4.09 2.51 9.38
CA GLY A 67 3.64 3.14 8.14
C GLY A 67 4.75 3.92 7.42
N VAL A 68 5.50 4.73 8.17
CA VAL A 68 6.66 5.48 7.64
C VAL A 68 7.75 4.54 7.14
N PHE A 69 8.02 3.45 7.87
CA PHE A 69 8.99 2.45 7.45
C PHE A 69 8.59 1.75 6.15
N CYS A 70 7.33 1.33 6.03
CA CYS A 70 6.76 0.76 4.80
C CYS A 70 6.85 1.74 3.63
N TYR A 71 6.48 3.01 3.84
CA TYR A 71 6.59 4.05 2.82
C TYR A 71 8.04 4.23 2.37
N ALA A 72 8.99 4.32 3.31
CA ALA A 72 10.40 4.48 3.02
C ALA A 72 10.93 3.30 2.19
N ILE A 73 10.62 2.07 2.59
CA ILE A 73 11.01 0.86 1.82
C ILE A 73 10.42 0.90 0.41
N GLY A 74 9.13 1.20 0.27
CA GLY A 74 8.47 1.31 -1.03
C GLY A 74 9.12 2.38 -1.91
N TRP A 75 9.47 3.52 -1.33
CA TRP A 75 10.18 4.60 -2.01
C TRP A 75 11.58 4.18 -2.47
N PHE A 76 12.37 3.54 -1.59
CA PHE A 76 13.70 3.06 -1.94
C PHE A 76 13.66 2.01 -3.06
N ARG A 77 12.69 1.09 -3.02
CA ARG A 77 12.49 0.09 -4.08
C ARG A 77 12.12 0.73 -5.41
N LYS A 78 11.19 1.69 -5.41
CA LYS A 78 10.82 2.47 -6.60
C LYS A 78 12.04 3.23 -7.18
N ARG A 79 12.82 3.86 -6.31
CA ARG A 79 14.03 4.61 -6.72
C ARG A 79 15.10 3.72 -7.35
N ARG A 80 15.26 2.47 -6.86
CA ARG A 80 16.19 1.49 -7.46
C ARG A 80 15.73 0.99 -8.83
N ARG A 81 14.43 0.97 -9.11
CA ARG A 81 13.88 0.57 -10.43
C ARG A 81 13.94 1.67 -11.49
N THR A 82 14.24 2.91 -11.08
CA THR A 82 14.29 4.08 -11.98
C THR A 82 15.73 4.50 -12.31
N LYS A 83 16.73 3.84 -11.72
CA LYS A 83 18.15 3.95 -12.07
C LYS A 83 18.54 2.75 -12.91
#